data_AF-A0ABD0PKP5-F1
#
_entry.id   AF-A0ABD0PKP5-F1
#
_cell.length_a   1.000
_cell.length_b   1.000
_cell.length_c   1.000
_cell.angle_alpha   90.00
_cell.angle_beta   90.00
_cell.angle_gamma   90.00
#
_symmetry.space_group_name_H-M   'P 1'
#
loop_
_entity.id
_entity.type
_entity.pdbx_description
1 polymer ?
#
loop_
_entity_poly.entity_id
_entity_poly.type
_entity_poly.pdbx_seq_one_letter_code
_entity_poly.pdbx_strand_id
1 'polypeptide(L)'
;GCYNNRRKLNLWLNQECYDHKPLTKAECPCPQWYTFYRMPNTEEDKRMWLRNLYLKKPPKNLYVCSFHFVDKRPTAENPYPTLWLGYYRPPEKKRRKLQRKDTGTVIKVK
;
A
#
# COMPACT_ATOMS: atom_id res chain seq x y z
N GLY A 1 -2.68 -2.57 -3.67
CA GLY A 1 -2.57 -1.55 -2.61
C GLY A 1 -1.17 -1.60 -2.03
N CYS A 2 -0.65 -0.47 -1.55
CA CYS A 2 0.71 -0.37 -1.00
C CYS A 2 0.80 -0.99 0.41
N TYR A 3 1.86 -1.76 0.68
CA TYR A 3 2.10 -2.40 1.98
C TYR A 3 3.08 -1.61 2.88
N ASN A 4 3.54 -0.44 2.43
CA ASN A 4 4.35 0.48 3.23
C ASN A 4 3.45 1.26 4.18
N ASN A 5 3.81 1.27 5.46
CA ASN A 5 3.04 1.92 6.52
C ASN A 5 3.98 2.54 7.57
N ARG A 6 3.43 3.33 8.49
CA ARG A 6 4.21 4.00 9.55
C ARG A 6 4.92 3.02 10.47
N ARG A 7 4.28 1.91 10.84
CA ARG A 7 4.88 0.88 11.71
C ARG A 7 6.18 0.34 11.13
N LYS A 8 6.19 -0.03 9.86
CA LYS A 8 7.40 -0.51 9.17
C LYS A 8 8.47 0.55 9.04
N LEU A 9 8.08 1.80 8.80
CA LEU A 9 9.02 2.91 8.74
C LEU A 9 9.72 3.10 10.10
N ASN A 10 8.95 3.09 11.19
CA ASN A 10 9.50 3.21 12.53
C ASN A 10 10.42 2.03 12.88
N LEU A 11 10.05 0.81 12.48
CA LEU A 11 10.93 -0.36 12.64
C LEU A 11 12.27 -0.16 11.92
N TRP A 12 12.26 0.38 10.70
CA TRP A 12 13.48 0.67 9.94
C TRP A 12 14.28 1.82 10.55
N LEU A 13 13.62 2.90 10.99
CA LEU A 13 14.26 4.07 11.60
C LEU A 13 15.02 3.71 12.89
N ASN A 14 14.51 2.75 13.65
CA ASN A 14 15.14 2.29 14.90
C ASN A 14 16.29 1.30 14.69
N GLN A 15 16.57 0.87 13.46
CA GLN A 15 17.72 0.00 13.17
C GLN A 15 19.02 0.80 13.18
N GLU A 16 20.11 0.15 13.55
CA GLU A 16 21.45 0.73 13.44
C GLU A 16 21.81 0.96 11.96
N CYS A 17 22.44 2.09 11.68
CA CYS A 17 22.97 2.36 10.36
C CYS A 17 24.26 1.58 10.13
N TYR A 18 24.29 0.75 9.09
CA TYR A 18 25.48 0.00 8.72
C TYR A 18 26.71 0.88 8.43
N ASP A 19 26.52 1.97 7.66
CA ASP A 19 27.61 2.85 7.21
C ASP A 19 28.01 3.91 8.24
N HIS A 20 27.10 4.26 9.16
CA HIS A 20 27.26 5.39 10.10
C HIS A 20 27.10 4.94 11.54
N LYS A 21 27.78 3.87 11.94
CA LYS A 21 27.76 3.39 13.32
C LYS A 21 28.36 4.44 14.26
N PRO A 22 27.82 4.64 15.48
CA PRO A 22 26.75 3.87 16.11
C PRO A 22 25.33 4.43 15.87
N LEU A 23 25.14 5.34 14.90
CA LEU A 23 23.87 6.04 14.73
C LEU A 23 22.76 5.10 14.25
N THR A 24 21.53 5.36 14.72
CA THR A 24 20.34 4.74 14.13
C THR A 24 20.01 5.32 12.75
N LYS A 25 19.14 4.65 11.98
CA LYS A 25 18.64 5.20 10.71
C LYS A 25 17.85 6.50 10.88
N ALA A 26 17.32 6.78 12.06
CA ALA A 26 16.68 8.05 12.39
C ALA A 26 17.68 9.21 12.58
N GLU A 27 18.88 8.91 13.05
CA GLU A 27 19.93 9.90 13.38
C GLU A 27 20.95 10.06 12.24
N CYS A 28 21.06 9.06 11.36
CA CYS A 28 21.94 9.09 10.20
C CYS A 28 21.52 10.16 9.17
N PRO A 29 22.46 10.82 8.45
CA PRO A 29 22.16 11.62 7.25
C PRO A 29 21.65 10.82 6.04
N CYS A 30 21.48 9.50 6.19
CA CYS A 30 20.99 8.58 5.18
C CYS A 30 19.59 8.98 4.71
N PRO A 31 19.28 8.88 3.40
CA PRO A 31 17.93 9.09 2.93
C PRO A 31 16.96 8.08 3.55
N GLN A 32 15.80 8.57 3.98
CA GLN A 32 14.74 7.74 4.53
C GLN A 32 14.21 6.75 3.48
N TRP A 33 13.93 5.51 3.88
CA TRP A 33 13.48 4.45 2.97
C TRP A 33 12.24 4.85 2.14
N TYR A 34 11.24 5.45 2.78
CA TYR A 34 10.11 6.06 2.10
C TYR A 34 9.43 7.13 2.95
N THR A 35 8.76 8.06 2.28
CA THR A 35 7.99 9.15 2.89
C THR A 35 6.52 9.02 2.52
N PHE A 36 5.63 9.61 3.32
CA PHE A 36 4.20 9.68 3.04
C PHE A 36 3.82 11.11 2.67
N TYR A 37 3.38 11.31 1.44
CA TYR A 37 2.88 12.60 0.97
C TYR A 37 1.38 12.70 1.18
N ARG A 38 0.96 13.76 1.86
CA ARG A 38 -0.45 14.08 2.05
C ARG A 38 -1.04 14.57 0.73
N MET A 39 -2.27 14.17 0.44
CA MET A 39 -3.01 14.72 -0.70
C MET A 39 -3.13 16.25 -0.56
N PRO A 40 -2.95 17.01 -1.66
CA PRO A 40 -3.14 18.46 -1.67
C PRO A 40 -4.57 18.87 -1.29
N ASN A 41 -4.73 20.12 -0.86
CA ASN A 41 -6.02 20.70 -0.48
C ASN A 41 -6.73 21.41 -1.64
N THR A 42 -6.01 21.74 -2.71
CA THR A 42 -6.54 22.31 -3.96
C THR A 42 -7.46 21.30 -4.62
N GLU A 43 -8.65 21.74 -5.05
CA GLU A 43 -9.66 20.82 -5.59
C GLU A 43 -9.21 20.17 -6.90
N GLU A 44 -8.45 20.88 -7.73
CA GLU A 44 -7.87 20.38 -8.97
C GLU A 44 -6.90 19.23 -8.72
N ASP A 45 -5.89 19.43 -7.86
CA ASP A 45 -4.88 18.42 -7.58
C ASP A 45 -5.46 17.23 -6.82
N LYS A 46 -6.38 17.50 -5.90
CA LYS A 46 -7.14 16.47 -5.19
C LYS A 46 -7.92 15.61 -6.18
N ARG A 47 -8.61 16.20 -7.16
CA ARG A 47 -9.31 15.47 -8.22
C ARG A 47 -8.35 14.60 -9.04
N MET A 48 -7.17 15.14 -9.37
CA MET A 48 -6.14 14.39 -10.11
C MET A 48 -5.56 13.21 -9.32
N TRP A 49 -5.27 13.40 -8.03
CA TRP A 49 -4.86 12.33 -7.13
C TRP A 49 -5.91 11.24 -7.03
N LEU A 50 -7.18 11.61 -6.80
CA LEU A 50 -8.27 10.64 -6.67
C LEU A 50 -8.53 9.87 -7.97
N ARG A 51 -8.44 10.55 -9.11
CA ARG A 51 -8.50 9.93 -10.44
C ARG A 51 -7.41 8.88 -10.58
N ASN A 52 -6.18 9.24 -10.25
CA ASN A 52 -5.05 8.32 -10.39
C ASN A 52 -5.11 7.15 -9.43
N LEU A 53 -5.68 7.32 -8.23
CA LEU A 53 -5.78 6.29 -7.18
C LEU A 53 -7.00 5.35 -7.34
N TYR A 54 -7.96 5.71 -8.19
CA TYR A 54 -9.23 4.99 -8.42
C TYR A 54 -9.93 4.55 -7.12
N LEU A 55 -9.93 5.42 -6.10
CA LEU A 55 -10.59 5.14 -4.82
C LEU A 55 -12.07 5.50 -4.90
N LYS A 56 -12.95 4.50 -4.78
CA LYS A 56 -14.42 4.71 -4.75
C LYS A 56 -14.89 5.56 -3.56
N LYS A 57 -14.20 5.45 -2.42
CA LYS A 57 -14.51 6.16 -1.16
C LYS A 57 -13.20 6.60 -0.50
N PRO A 58 -12.65 7.76 -0.88
CA PRO A 58 -11.38 8.20 -0.33
C PRO A 58 -11.52 8.58 1.16
N PRO A 59 -10.53 8.24 2.01
CA PRO A 59 -10.48 8.71 3.39
C PRO A 59 -10.28 10.23 3.46
N LYS A 60 -10.72 10.84 4.56
CA LYS A 60 -10.57 12.30 4.82
C LYS A 60 -9.11 12.75 4.76
N ASN A 61 -8.21 11.95 5.34
CA ASN A 61 -6.77 12.17 5.27
C ASN A 61 -6.15 11.05 4.44
N LEU A 62 -5.77 11.38 3.21
CA LEU A 62 -5.16 10.45 2.29
C LEU A 62 -3.67 10.73 2.20
N TYR A 63 -2.88 9.66 2.34
CA TYR A 63 -1.42 9.70 2.21
C TYR A 63 -0.97 8.67 1.18
N VAL A 64 0.02 9.04 0.38
CA VAL A 64 0.62 8.16 -0.63
C VAL A 64 2.12 8.03 -0.39
N CYS A 65 2.62 6.79 -0.45
CA CYS A 65 4.02 6.49 -0.29
C CYS A 65 4.87 7.08 -1.44
N SER A 66 6.07 7.59 -1.13
CA SER A 66 7.04 8.17 -2.06
C SER A 66 7.31 7.29 -3.28
N PHE A 67 7.27 5.97 -3.11
CA PHE A 67 7.45 5.01 -4.21
C PHE A 67 6.42 5.17 -5.34
N HIS A 68 5.29 5.82 -5.13
CA HIS A 68 4.29 6.03 -6.17
C HIS A 68 4.52 7.27 -7.04
N PHE A 69 5.58 8.03 -6.77
CA PHE A 69 6.01 9.19 -7.55
C PHE A 69 7.28 8.87 -8.33
N VAL A 70 7.40 9.44 -9.53
CA VAL A 70 8.57 9.29 -10.40
C VAL A 70 9.85 9.68 -9.65
N ASP A 71 9.84 10.86 -9.04
CA ASP A 71 11.00 11.44 -8.36
C ASP A 71 11.10 11.09 -6.88
N LYS A 72 10.39 10.04 -6.43
CA LYS A 72 10.14 9.73 -5.01
C LYS A 72 9.44 10.85 -4.21
N ARG A 73 8.99 11.91 -4.89
CA ARG A 73 8.24 13.03 -4.33
C ARG A 73 7.38 13.68 -5.42
N PRO A 74 6.30 14.40 -5.05
CA PRO A 74 5.63 15.32 -5.96
C PRO A 74 6.60 16.41 -6.43
N THR A 75 6.64 16.65 -7.73
CA THR A 75 7.41 17.74 -8.39
C THR A 75 6.49 18.56 -9.28
N ALA A 76 6.99 19.67 -9.85
CA ALA A 76 6.19 20.47 -10.79
C ALA A 76 5.88 19.66 -12.07
N GLU A 77 6.83 18.85 -12.50
CA GLU A 77 6.75 17.99 -13.69
C GLU A 77 5.95 16.71 -13.40
N ASN A 78 6.11 16.12 -12.21
CA ASN A 78 5.42 14.90 -11.77
C ASN A 78 4.68 15.11 -10.43
N PRO A 79 3.58 15.91 -10.40
CA PRO A 79 2.90 16.27 -9.15
C PRO A 79 2.05 15.13 -8.57
N TYR A 80 1.72 14.12 -9.38
CA TYR A 80 0.70 13.13 -9.05
C TYR A 80 1.28 11.72 -8.90
N PRO A 81 0.71 10.89 -8.02
CA PRO A 81 1.12 9.50 -7.92
C PRO A 81 0.64 8.74 -9.15
N THR A 82 1.54 8.00 -9.79
CA THR A 82 1.25 7.28 -11.05
C THR A 82 1.79 5.85 -11.04
N LEU A 83 2.78 5.55 -10.20
CA LEU A 83 3.49 4.28 -10.22
C LEU A 83 2.86 3.25 -9.26
N TRP A 84 2.81 1.98 -9.67
CA TRP A 84 2.48 0.80 -8.82
C TRP A 84 1.25 0.95 -7.90
N LEU A 85 0.18 1.57 -8.37
CA LEU A 85 -1.02 1.82 -7.57
C LEU A 85 -1.91 0.57 -7.38
N GLY A 86 -1.60 -0.54 -8.06
CA GLY A 86 -2.19 -1.85 -7.82
C GLY A 86 -3.49 -2.12 -8.56
N TYR A 87 -3.63 -1.60 -9.78
CA TYR A 87 -4.75 -1.87 -10.69
C TYR A 87 -4.72 -3.28 -11.28
N TYR A 88 -3.55 -3.90 -11.36
CA TYR A 88 -3.44 -5.34 -11.59
C TYR A 88 -3.79 -6.08 -10.30
N ARG A 89 -5.08 -6.28 -10.06
CA ARG A 89 -5.55 -7.38 -9.22
C ARG A 89 -6.06 -8.49 -10.13
N PRO A 90 -5.42 -9.68 -10.14
CA PRO A 90 -6.05 -10.85 -10.72
C PRO A 90 -7.44 -11.04 -10.09
N PRO A 91 -8.43 -11.53 -10.84
CA PRO A 91 -9.74 -11.84 -10.27
C PRO A 91 -9.59 -12.70 -9.02
N GLU A 92 -10.31 -12.37 -7.94
CA GLU A 92 -10.27 -13.16 -6.71
C GLU A 92 -10.66 -14.61 -7.04
N LYS A 93 -9.73 -15.55 -6.87
CA LYS A 93 -10.04 -16.98 -6.99
C LYS A 93 -11.03 -17.31 -5.88
N LYS A 94 -12.28 -17.60 -6.25
CA LYS A 94 -13.30 -18.08 -5.30
C LYS A 94 -12.71 -19.27 -4.52
N ARG A 95 -12.77 -19.21 -3.19
CA ARG A 95 -12.40 -20.35 -2.33
C ARG A 95 -13.22 -21.55 -2.78
N ARG A 96 -12.55 -22.65 -3.15
CA ARG A 96 -13.24 -23.91 -3.47
C ARG A 96 -14.07 -24.31 -2.24
N LYS A 97 -15.39 -24.36 -2.38
CA LYS A 97 -16.26 -25.00 -1.39
C LYS A 97 -16.09 -26.51 -1.56
N LEU A 98 -15.69 -27.19 -0.50
CA LEU A 98 -15.72 -28.65 -0.46
C LEU A 98 -17.19 -29.08 -0.43
N GLN A 99 -17.70 -29.63 -1.53
CA GLN A 99 -19.02 -30.26 -1.57
C GLN A 99 -18.91 -31.58 -0.78
N ARG A 100 -19.47 -31.64 0.44
CA ARG A 100 -19.68 -32.92 1.13
C ARG A 100 -20.77 -33.65 0.36
N LYS A 101 -20.43 -34.80 -0.25
CA LYS A 101 -21.44 -35.73 -0.76
C LYS A 101 -22.00 -36.48 0.43
N ASP A 102 -23.26 -36.24 0.78
CA ASP A 102 -23.98 -37.09 1.72
C ASP A 102 -24.18 -38.45 1.07
N THR A 103 -23.35 -39.42 1.45
CA THR A 103 -23.60 -40.83 1.15
C THR A 103 -24.71 -41.31 2.07
N GLY A 104 -25.96 -41.11 1.64
CA GLY A 104 -27.14 -41.66 2.29
C GLY A 104 -27.13 -43.19 2.20
N THR A 105 -26.58 -43.85 3.20
CA THR A 105 -26.73 -45.29 3.40
C THR A 105 -28.16 -45.56 3.88
N VAL A 106 -29.04 -45.96 2.97
CA VAL A 106 -30.36 -46.50 3.32
C VAL A 106 -30.16 -47.93 3.81
N ILE A 107 -30.20 -48.14 5.13
CA ILE A 107 -30.23 -49.48 5.72
C ILE A 107 -31.65 -50.04 5.52
N LYS A 108 -31.81 -51.02 4.63
CA LYS A 108 -33.01 -51.86 4.57
C LYS A 108 -32.91 -52.92 5.68
N VAL A 109 -33.80 -52.86 6.66
CA VAL A 109 -34.00 -53.93 7.65
C VAL A 109 -35.08 -54.87 7.11
N LYS A 110 -34.80 -56.18 7.17
CA LYS A 110 -35.69 -57.27 6.73
C LYS A 110 -36.84 -57.48 7.70
#